data_AF-A0A1N6RSM9-F1
#
_entry.id   AF-A0A1N6RSM9-F1
#
_cell.length_a   1.000
_cell.length_b   1.000
_cell.length_c   1.000
_cell.angle_alpha   90.00
_cell.angle_beta   90.00
_cell.angle_gamma   90.00
#
_symmetry.space_group_name_H-M   'P 1'
#
loop_
_entity.id
_entity.type
_entity.pdbx_description
1 polymer ?
#
loop_
_entity_poly.entity_id
_entity_poly.type
_entity_poly.pdbx_seq_one_letter_code
_entity_poly.pdbx_strand_id
1 'polypeptide(L)'
;MKRNLIILFTVLGILLNAQIIKTKRGIVTLDGIHVAKISNKGSEYTFMDLKENPIYTIEFVDKSIVDSVRDSYIKLNRIYNKEKVLELDYISPSAFSGEEKSAVYTSVKALKIIDNKGINIKNLDELFSKTPKRNLDSKTKEAYFVRSKIDKLNITVNNVGEILSNGKPVGYFTNLPTSFGSDDTITDKTFVDIEIYDANSKYIGKYITTTKQIKSVGGKTFTIYKEMSGRASILKFPTYKAIAERIAIMDPNFIKIQGKVVAGQVLKDGVEK
;
A
#
# COMPACT_ATOMS: atom_id res chain seq x y z
N MET A 1 -19.10 -31.95 37.85
CA MET A 1 -19.50 -30.54 38.11
C MET A 1 -18.34 -29.53 38.08
N LYS A 2 -17.16 -29.80 38.65
CA LYS A 2 -16.07 -28.79 38.74
C LYS A 2 -15.51 -28.31 37.38
N ARG A 3 -15.40 -29.19 36.38
CA ARG A 3 -14.82 -28.87 35.05
C ARG A 3 -15.69 -27.95 34.20
N ASN A 4 -17.02 -28.15 34.21
CA ASN A 4 -17.96 -27.30 33.48
C ASN A 4 -18.11 -25.91 34.12
N LEU A 5 -17.96 -25.81 35.44
CA LEU A 5 -17.97 -24.53 36.15
C LEU A 5 -16.75 -23.66 35.78
N ILE A 6 -15.56 -24.28 35.69
CA ILE A 6 -14.34 -23.58 35.27
C ILE A 6 -14.49 -23.07 33.84
N ILE A 7 -14.99 -23.89 32.91
CA ILE A 7 -15.21 -23.46 31.52
C ILE A 7 -16.19 -22.28 31.47
N LEU A 8 -17.29 -22.32 32.24
CA LEU A 8 -18.26 -21.23 32.33
C LEU A 8 -17.64 -19.94 32.85
N PHE A 9 -16.87 -19.98 33.95
CA PHE A 9 -16.18 -18.80 34.49
C PHE A 9 -15.06 -18.28 33.58
N THR A 10 -14.41 -19.16 32.81
CA THR A 10 -13.39 -18.75 31.84
C THR A 10 -14.03 -18.02 30.67
N VAL A 11 -15.17 -18.52 30.16
CA VAL A 11 -15.95 -17.85 29.10
C VAL A 11 -16.59 -16.55 29.61
N LEU A 12 -17.13 -16.53 30.83
CA LEU A 12 -17.65 -15.32 31.47
C LEU A 12 -16.55 -14.28 31.70
N GLY A 13 -15.36 -14.70 32.12
CA GLY A 13 -14.21 -13.82 32.35
C GLY A 13 -13.69 -13.17 31.06
N ILE A 14 -13.81 -13.86 29.92
CA ILE A 14 -13.51 -13.29 28.60
C ILE A 14 -14.58 -12.26 28.20
N LEU A 15 -15.86 -12.51 28.51
CA LEU A 15 -16.97 -11.59 28.24
C LEU A 15 -16.97 -10.35 29.16
N LEU A 16 -16.51 -10.48 30.41
CA LEU A 16 -16.48 -9.41 31.41
C LEU A 16 -15.28 -8.45 31.28
N ASN A 17 -14.27 -8.79 30.48
CA ASN A 17 -13.14 -7.89 30.16
C ASN A 17 -13.43 -6.93 28.98
N ALA A 18 -14.70 -6.81 28.58
CA ALA A 18 -15.14 -5.86 27.57
C ALA A 18 -15.09 -4.42 28.13
N GLN A 19 -13.90 -3.80 28.06
CA GLN A 19 -13.75 -2.36 28.33
C GLN A 19 -14.63 -1.56 27.36
N ILE A 20 -15.47 -0.69 27.90
CA ILE A 20 -16.41 0.10 27.11
C ILE A 20 -15.68 1.34 26.59
N ILE A 21 -15.43 1.36 25.29
CA ILE A 21 -14.79 2.49 24.60
C ILE A 21 -15.90 3.29 23.88
N LYS A 22 -16.05 4.56 24.23
CA LYS A 22 -16.99 5.47 23.58
C LYS A 22 -16.27 6.74 23.12
N THR A 23 -16.56 7.18 21.91
CA THR A 23 -16.11 8.48 21.39
C THR A 23 -17.34 9.28 21.01
N LYS A 24 -17.52 10.47 21.59
CA LYS A 24 -18.65 11.35 21.29
C LYS A 24 -18.18 12.80 21.34
N ARG A 25 -18.47 13.56 20.28
CA ARG A 25 -18.12 14.99 20.15
C ARG A 25 -16.62 15.27 20.42
N GLY A 26 -15.73 14.42 19.90
CA GLY A 26 -14.29 14.58 20.08
C GLY A 26 -13.77 14.26 21.50
N ILE A 27 -14.58 13.63 22.35
CA ILE A 27 -14.15 13.18 23.68
C ILE A 27 -14.09 11.65 23.70
N VAL A 28 -12.96 11.12 24.14
CA VAL A 28 -12.72 9.69 24.37
C VAL A 28 -13.08 9.36 25.81
N THR A 29 -13.98 8.40 25.97
CA THR A 29 -14.46 7.91 27.26
C THR A 29 -14.18 6.41 27.37
N LEU A 30 -13.55 6.01 28.48
CA LEU A 30 -13.31 4.62 28.85
C LEU A 30 -14.08 4.31 30.13
N ASP A 31 -14.95 3.29 30.08
CA ASP A 31 -15.75 2.84 31.23
C ASP A 31 -16.51 3.98 31.96
N GLY A 32 -16.94 4.99 31.21
CA GLY A 32 -17.64 6.17 31.73
C GLY A 32 -16.76 7.35 32.14
N ILE A 33 -15.42 7.19 32.15
CA ILE A 33 -14.45 8.23 32.50
C ILE A 33 -13.93 8.91 31.23
N HIS A 34 -13.97 10.25 31.18
CA HIS A 34 -13.32 11.00 30.11
C HIS A 34 -11.81 10.95 30.28
N VAL A 35 -11.09 10.51 29.25
CA VAL A 35 -9.64 10.26 29.35
C VAL A 35 -8.81 11.07 28.36
N ALA A 36 -9.37 11.42 27.20
CA ALA A 36 -8.66 12.16 26.17
C ALA A 36 -9.65 12.92 25.28
N LYS A 37 -9.13 13.88 24.52
CA LYS A 37 -9.84 14.55 23.43
C LYS A 37 -9.21 14.15 22.09
N ILE A 38 -10.02 14.14 21.04
CA ILE A 38 -9.60 13.88 19.67
C ILE A 38 -10.20 14.94 18.75
N SER A 39 -9.39 15.49 17.86
CA SER A 39 -9.82 16.36 16.78
C SER A 39 -9.34 15.79 15.45
N ASN A 40 -10.03 16.13 14.36
CA ASN A 40 -9.70 15.63 13.03
C ASN A 40 -9.49 16.78 12.04
N LYS A 41 -8.54 16.59 11.12
CA LYS A 41 -8.32 17.46 9.97
C LYS A 41 -8.01 16.57 8.77
N GLY A 42 -9.02 16.29 7.94
CA GLY A 42 -8.89 15.32 6.85
C GLY A 42 -8.70 13.90 7.40
N SER A 43 -7.63 13.22 6.98
CA SER A 43 -7.23 11.87 7.43
C SER A 43 -6.31 11.87 8.65
N GLU A 44 -5.97 13.05 9.20
CA GLU A 44 -5.13 13.19 10.39
C GLU A 44 -5.99 13.44 11.64
N TYR A 45 -5.74 12.65 12.67
CA TYR A 45 -6.41 12.67 13.97
C TYR A 45 -5.43 13.07 15.06
N THR A 46 -5.70 14.18 15.72
CA THR A 46 -4.87 14.71 16.81
C THR A 46 -5.44 14.31 18.15
N PHE A 47 -4.64 13.61 18.95
CA PHE A 47 -5.00 13.21 20.31
C PHE A 47 -4.43 14.20 21.32
N MET A 48 -5.31 14.68 22.19
CA MET A 48 -5.04 15.69 23.21
C MET A 48 -5.38 15.15 24.60
N ASP A 49 -4.71 15.68 25.62
CA ASP A 49 -5.18 15.52 26.99
C ASP A 49 -6.53 16.26 27.21
N LEU A 50 -7.12 16.11 28.40
CA LEU A 50 -8.38 16.79 28.73
C LEU A 50 -8.25 18.32 28.78
N LYS A 51 -7.03 18.83 28.96
CA LYS A 51 -6.66 20.26 28.95
C LYS A 51 -6.38 20.80 27.55
N GLU A 52 -6.63 19.99 26.50
CA GLU A 52 -6.44 20.35 25.09
C GLU A 52 -4.98 20.50 24.66
N ASN A 53 -4.03 19.95 25.41
CA ASN A 53 -2.64 19.88 24.97
C ASN A 53 -2.47 18.72 23.99
N PRO A 54 -2.01 18.97 22.75
CA PRO A 54 -1.88 17.92 21.75
C PRO A 54 -0.60 17.09 21.99
N ILE A 55 -0.75 15.77 22.03
CA ILE A 55 0.33 14.83 22.40
C ILE A 55 0.88 14.09 21.18
N TYR A 56 0.00 13.52 20.36
CA TYR A 56 0.37 12.75 19.18
C TYR A 56 -0.70 12.81 18.09
N THR A 57 -0.34 12.45 16.87
CA THR A 57 -1.26 12.36 15.74
C THR A 57 -1.26 10.96 15.11
N ILE A 58 -2.41 10.56 14.59
CA ILE A 58 -2.61 9.35 13.80
C ILE A 58 -3.14 9.78 12.43
N GLU A 59 -2.40 9.47 11.37
CA GLU A 59 -2.83 9.67 9.98
C GLU A 59 -3.16 8.32 9.35
N PHE A 60 -4.35 8.19 8.76
CA PHE A 60 -4.69 7.00 7.97
C PHE A 60 -4.12 7.10 6.57
N VAL A 61 -3.39 6.06 6.15
CA VAL A 61 -2.80 5.95 4.82
C VAL A 61 -3.46 4.77 4.10
N ASP A 62 -4.04 5.04 2.94
CA ASP A 62 -4.60 4.03 2.03
C ASP A 62 -3.91 4.12 0.66
N LYS A 63 -2.83 3.36 0.50
CA LYS A 63 -1.92 3.44 -0.65
C LYS A 63 -2.14 2.27 -1.60
N SER A 64 -2.24 2.56 -2.91
CA SER A 64 -2.14 1.54 -3.95
C SER A 64 -0.69 1.14 -4.14
N ILE A 65 -0.38 -0.16 -4.07
CA ILE A 65 1.00 -0.66 -4.26
C ILE A 65 1.21 -0.97 -5.75
N VAL A 66 0.51 -2.00 -6.24
CA VAL A 66 0.53 -2.49 -7.61
C VAL A 66 -0.86 -3.05 -7.91
N ASP A 67 -1.38 -2.77 -9.10
CA ASP A 67 -2.70 -3.22 -9.56
C ASP A 67 -3.82 -2.86 -8.56
N SER A 68 -4.64 -3.84 -8.17
CA SER A 68 -5.73 -3.72 -7.19
C SER A 68 -5.28 -4.05 -5.75
N VAL A 69 -3.98 -4.21 -5.48
CA VAL A 69 -3.48 -4.44 -4.12
C VAL A 69 -3.26 -3.11 -3.42
N ARG A 70 -4.00 -2.89 -2.34
CA ARG A 70 -3.88 -1.68 -1.50
C ARG A 70 -3.33 -2.06 -0.14
N ASP A 71 -2.46 -1.19 0.36
CA ASP A 71 -1.98 -1.24 1.73
C ASP A 71 -2.69 -0.15 2.54
N SER A 72 -3.25 -0.53 3.68
CA SER A 72 -3.93 0.40 4.59
C SER A 72 -3.29 0.31 5.96
N TYR A 73 -2.78 1.43 6.46
CA TYR A 73 -2.05 1.49 7.72
C TYR A 73 -2.17 2.88 8.35
N ILE A 74 -1.66 3.03 9.56
CA ILE A 74 -1.60 4.33 10.23
C ILE A 74 -0.16 4.81 10.37
N LYS A 75 0.02 6.12 10.24
CA LYS A 75 1.23 6.83 10.65
C LYS A 75 1.00 7.46 12.01
N LEU A 76 1.81 7.07 12.99
CA LEU A 76 1.80 7.65 14.32
C LEU A 76 2.97 8.62 14.46
N ASN A 77 2.68 9.85 14.89
CA ASN A 77 3.69 10.89 15.10
C ASN A 77 3.55 11.55 16.48
N ARG A 78 4.67 11.82 17.15
CA ARG A 78 4.69 12.57 18.42
C ARG A 78 4.80 14.06 18.14
N ILE A 79 4.04 14.87 18.88
CA ILE A 79 4.04 16.33 18.65
C ILE A 79 5.26 17.01 19.27
N TYR A 80 5.71 16.52 20.42
CA TYR A 80 6.85 17.04 21.17
C TYR A 80 8.21 16.47 20.73
N ASN A 81 8.24 15.47 19.84
CA ASN A 81 9.47 14.90 19.28
C ASN A 81 9.22 14.28 17.89
N LYS A 82 9.26 15.13 16.85
CA LYS A 82 8.90 14.81 15.46
C LYS A 82 9.98 14.10 14.64
N GLU A 83 11.05 13.60 15.27
CA GLU A 83 12.20 13.02 14.56
C GLU A 83 11.88 11.71 13.82
N LYS A 84 10.81 11.02 14.22
CA LYS A 84 10.46 9.70 13.69
C LYS A 84 8.96 9.59 13.51
N VAL A 85 8.52 8.96 12.41
CA VAL A 85 7.14 8.58 12.17
C VAL A 85 7.07 7.06 12.17
N LEU A 86 6.09 6.47 12.89
CA LEU A 86 5.90 5.02 12.90
C LEU A 86 4.79 4.64 11.94
N GLU A 87 5.06 3.70 11.05
CA GLU A 87 4.02 3.05 10.25
C GLU A 87 3.57 1.77 10.95
N LEU A 88 2.30 1.71 11.33
CA LEU A 88 1.74 0.65 12.16
C LEU A 88 0.45 0.10 11.55
N ASP A 89 0.16 -1.17 11.82
CA ASP A 89 -1.16 -1.72 11.54
C ASP A 89 -2.15 -1.18 12.58
N TYR A 90 -3.40 -1.00 12.14
CA TYR A 90 -4.48 -0.56 13.01
C TYR A 90 -5.54 -1.64 13.14
N ILE A 91 -6.34 -1.54 14.19
CA ILE A 91 -7.49 -2.40 14.41
C ILE A 91 -8.76 -1.56 14.40
N SER A 92 -9.79 -2.04 13.72
CA SER A 92 -11.10 -1.42 13.72
C SER A 92 -12.05 -2.21 14.62
N PRO A 93 -12.89 -1.56 15.44
CA PRO A 93 -13.87 -2.28 16.25
C PRO A 93 -14.96 -2.96 15.40
N SER A 94 -15.15 -2.53 14.15
CA SER A 94 -16.08 -3.13 13.19
C SER A 94 -15.73 -2.74 11.75
N ALA A 95 -16.28 -3.44 10.76
CA ALA A 95 -16.13 -3.06 9.34
C ALA A 95 -16.81 -1.72 8.97
N PHE A 96 -17.71 -1.21 9.84
CA PHE A 96 -18.48 0.02 9.62
C PHE A 96 -18.05 1.17 10.53
N SER A 97 -17.01 0.98 11.35
CA SER A 97 -16.48 2.08 12.17
C SER A 97 -15.74 3.06 11.28
N GLY A 98 -16.08 4.34 11.41
CA GLY A 98 -15.26 5.41 10.83
C GLY A 98 -13.83 5.39 11.36
N GLU A 99 -12.94 6.09 10.64
CA GLU A 99 -11.52 6.22 10.97
C GLU A 99 -11.30 6.74 12.40
N GLU A 100 -12.11 7.71 12.86
CA GLU A 100 -12.04 8.23 14.25
C GLU A 100 -12.18 7.12 15.30
N LYS A 101 -13.20 6.26 15.17
CA LYS A 101 -13.41 5.14 16.10
C LYS A 101 -12.28 4.12 16.00
N SER A 102 -11.76 3.88 14.80
CA SER A 102 -10.64 2.97 14.57
C SER A 102 -9.34 3.49 15.19
N ALA A 103 -9.08 4.79 15.11
CA ALA A 103 -7.93 5.45 15.74
C ALA A 103 -7.99 5.29 17.25
N VAL A 104 -9.13 5.65 17.86
CA VAL A 104 -9.33 5.54 19.31
C VAL A 104 -9.20 4.08 19.76
N TYR A 105 -9.85 3.16 19.06
CA TYR A 105 -9.81 1.73 19.40
C TYR A 105 -8.38 1.17 19.31
N THR A 106 -7.63 1.55 18.27
CA THR A 106 -6.22 1.18 18.10
C THR A 106 -5.35 1.73 19.23
N SER A 107 -5.50 3.02 19.58
CA SER A 107 -4.76 3.65 20.68
C SER A 107 -5.01 3.00 22.03
N VAL A 108 -6.24 2.56 22.30
CA VAL A 108 -6.62 1.94 23.58
C VAL A 108 -6.24 0.46 23.64
N LYS A 109 -6.58 -0.33 22.60
CA LYS A 109 -6.47 -1.79 22.66
C LYS A 109 -5.15 -2.34 22.09
N ALA A 110 -4.73 -1.87 20.92
CA ALA A 110 -3.53 -2.38 20.26
C ALA A 110 -2.26 -1.74 20.82
N LEU A 111 -2.22 -0.40 20.86
CA LEU A 111 -1.04 0.36 21.27
C LEU A 111 -0.97 0.57 22.78
N LYS A 112 -2.10 0.50 23.49
CA LYS A 112 -2.21 0.73 24.94
C LYS A 112 -1.61 2.07 25.39
N ILE A 113 -1.73 3.10 24.54
CA ILE A 113 -1.25 4.47 24.80
C ILE A 113 -2.34 5.37 25.38
N ILE A 114 -3.58 4.89 25.47
CA ILE A 114 -4.66 5.51 26.24
C ILE A 114 -5.18 4.48 27.24
N ASP A 115 -5.24 4.88 28.51
CA ASP A 115 -5.81 4.10 29.60
C ASP A 115 -6.80 4.95 30.42
N ASN A 116 -7.34 4.39 31.50
CA ASN A 116 -8.33 5.05 32.35
C ASN A 116 -7.80 6.33 33.06
N LYS A 117 -6.48 6.60 33.02
CA LYS A 117 -5.85 7.81 33.55
C LYS A 117 -5.59 8.87 32.48
N GLY A 118 -5.76 8.54 31.20
CA GLY A 118 -5.51 9.44 30.08
C GLY A 118 -4.51 8.90 29.07
N ILE A 119 -3.82 9.80 28.38
CA ILE A 119 -2.76 9.44 27.44
C ILE A 119 -1.50 9.05 28.23
N ASN A 120 -1.04 7.82 28.03
CA ASN A 120 0.12 7.27 28.70
C ASN A 120 1.41 7.56 27.90
N ILE A 121 2.10 8.63 28.28
CA ILE A 121 3.32 9.11 27.61
C ILE A 121 4.44 8.06 27.67
N LYS A 122 4.56 7.30 28.76
CA LYS A 122 5.60 6.27 28.90
C LYS A 122 5.43 5.16 27.87
N ASN A 123 4.20 4.67 27.70
CA ASN A 123 3.89 3.65 26.70
C ASN A 123 4.09 4.18 25.28
N LEU A 124 3.74 5.45 25.05
CA LEU A 124 3.99 6.12 23.77
C LEU A 124 5.50 6.17 23.47
N ASP A 125 6.33 6.59 24.42
CA ASP A 125 7.79 6.62 24.21
C ASP A 125 8.40 5.21 24.07
N GLU A 126 7.89 4.21 24.79
CA GLU A 126 8.29 2.81 24.59
C GLU A 126 7.96 2.32 23.17
N LEU A 127 6.79 2.64 22.64
CA LEU A 127 6.38 2.27 21.27
C LEU A 127 7.33 2.83 20.21
N PHE A 128 7.84 4.05 20.41
CA PHE A 128 8.83 4.66 19.51
C PHE A 128 10.22 4.05 19.63
N SER A 129 10.56 3.56 20.82
CA SER A 129 11.82 2.90 21.12
C SER A 129 11.85 1.45 20.61
N LYS A 130 10.73 0.73 20.75
CA LYS A 130 10.54 -0.66 20.30
C LYS A 130 9.40 -0.72 19.28
N THR A 131 9.67 -0.23 18.08
CA THR A 131 8.67 -0.18 17.02
C THR A 131 8.27 -1.60 16.58
N PRO A 132 6.99 -2.00 16.71
CA PRO A 132 6.53 -3.28 16.20
C PRO A 132 6.57 -3.29 14.67
N LYS A 133 6.97 -4.41 14.08
CA LYS A 133 6.95 -4.59 12.63
C LYS A 133 5.52 -4.82 12.16
N ARG A 134 5.16 -4.19 11.05
CA ARG A 134 3.88 -4.40 10.37
C ARG A 134 3.75 -5.85 9.89
N ASN A 135 2.57 -6.42 10.09
CA ASN A 135 2.23 -7.76 9.68
C ASN A 135 1.53 -7.74 8.31
N LEU A 136 2.33 -7.62 7.26
CA LEU A 136 1.83 -7.67 5.88
C LEU A 136 1.43 -9.11 5.53
N ASP A 137 0.24 -9.26 4.95
CA ASP A 137 -0.21 -10.53 4.37
C ASP A 137 0.64 -10.93 3.16
N SER A 138 0.53 -12.18 2.72
CA SER A 138 1.34 -12.71 1.61
C SER A 138 1.13 -11.95 0.30
N LYS A 139 -0.10 -11.55 -0.01
CA LYS A 139 -0.44 -10.82 -1.23
C LYS A 139 0.14 -9.40 -1.20
N THR A 140 0.09 -8.73 -0.06
CA THR A 140 0.72 -7.42 0.12
C THR A 140 2.24 -7.48 0.02
N LYS A 141 2.87 -8.49 0.63
CA LYS A 141 4.34 -8.73 0.50
C LYS A 141 4.75 -8.96 -0.94
N GLU A 142 4.01 -9.79 -1.67
CA GLU A 142 4.27 -10.04 -3.09
C GLU A 142 4.10 -8.77 -3.91
N ALA A 143 3.06 -7.98 -3.67
CA ALA A 143 2.85 -6.71 -4.36
C ALA A 143 4.00 -5.72 -4.13
N TYR A 144 4.53 -5.61 -2.91
CA TYR A 144 5.72 -4.79 -2.64
C TYR A 144 6.96 -5.32 -3.35
N PHE A 145 7.14 -6.64 -3.40
CA PHE A 145 8.24 -7.25 -4.15
C PHE A 145 8.13 -6.95 -5.65
N VAL A 146 6.94 -7.09 -6.24
CA VAL A 146 6.67 -6.72 -7.64
C VAL A 146 6.93 -5.23 -7.86
N ARG A 147 6.44 -4.35 -6.98
CA ARG A 147 6.69 -2.91 -7.06
C ARG A 147 8.17 -2.59 -7.10
N SER A 148 8.95 -3.22 -6.22
CA SER A 148 10.40 -3.03 -6.18
C SER A 148 11.10 -3.47 -7.48
N LYS A 149 10.55 -4.45 -8.20
CA LYS A 149 11.06 -4.84 -9.53
C LYS A 149 10.71 -3.80 -10.59
N ILE A 150 9.46 -3.31 -10.59
CA ILE A 150 9.03 -2.25 -11.51
C ILE A 150 9.90 -1.01 -11.33
N ASP A 151 10.09 -0.56 -10.08
CA ASP A 151 10.85 0.65 -9.78
C ASP A 151 12.31 0.54 -10.26
N LYS A 152 12.91 -0.67 -10.22
CA LYS A 152 14.26 -0.93 -10.77
C LYS A 152 14.34 -0.90 -12.29
N LEU A 153 13.24 -1.21 -12.98
CA LEU A 153 13.19 -1.14 -14.43
C LEU A 153 13.13 0.31 -14.92
N ASN A 154 12.64 1.23 -14.07
CA ASN A 154 12.52 2.66 -14.36
C ASN A 154 11.98 2.90 -15.78
N ILE A 155 10.77 2.38 -16.02
CA ILE A 155 10.16 2.39 -17.34
C ILE A 155 9.57 3.77 -17.61
N THR A 156 9.88 4.30 -18.79
CA THR A 156 9.28 5.50 -19.35
C THR A 156 8.85 5.23 -20.79
N VAL A 157 7.86 5.98 -21.27
CA VAL A 157 7.39 5.89 -22.66
C VAL A 157 7.51 7.27 -23.26
N ASN A 158 8.24 7.39 -24.38
CA ASN A 158 8.36 8.69 -25.03
C ASN A 158 7.16 8.98 -25.95
N ASN A 159 7.11 10.20 -26.47
CA ASN A 159 6.00 10.69 -27.30
C ASN A 159 5.91 10.02 -28.68
N VAL A 160 6.90 9.20 -29.05
CA VAL A 160 6.93 8.41 -30.29
C VAL A 160 6.48 6.96 -30.05
N GLY A 161 6.33 6.56 -28.77
CA GLY A 161 5.85 5.24 -28.39
C GLY A 161 6.93 4.26 -28.02
N GLU A 162 8.18 4.70 -27.99
CA GLU A 162 9.29 3.86 -27.53
C GLU A 162 9.19 3.66 -26.02
N ILE A 163 9.27 2.40 -25.62
CA ILE A 163 9.37 1.96 -24.24
C ILE A 163 10.86 1.95 -23.89
N LEU A 164 11.22 2.78 -22.91
CA LEU A 164 12.57 2.91 -22.40
C LEU A 164 12.65 2.26 -21.02
N SER A 165 13.70 1.49 -20.76
CA SER A 165 14.07 1.05 -19.42
C SER A 165 15.42 1.64 -19.06
N ASN A 166 15.47 2.42 -17.97
CA ASN A 166 16.67 3.16 -17.57
C ASN A 166 17.27 4.00 -18.74
N GLY A 167 16.40 4.59 -19.55
CA GLY A 167 16.78 5.42 -20.71
C GLY A 167 17.20 4.65 -21.98
N LYS A 168 17.19 3.30 -21.96
CA LYS A 168 17.50 2.48 -23.15
C LYS A 168 16.22 1.95 -23.81
N PRO A 169 16.07 2.02 -25.15
CA PRO A 169 14.96 1.41 -25.85
C PRO A 169 14.91 -0.11 -25.64
N VAL A 170 13.76 -0.61 -25.22
CA VAL A 170 13.49 -2.03 -25.00
C VAL A 170 12.30 -2.55 -25.79
N GLY A 171 11.47 -1.64 -26.30
CA GLY A 171 10.31 -1.97 -27.11
C GLY A 171 9.58 -0.72 -27.58
N TYR A 172 8.42 -0.91 -28.20
CA TYR A 172 7.56 0.18 -28.61
C TYR A 172 6.10 -0.24 -28.67
N PHE A 173 5.22 0.76 -28.56
CA PHE A 173 3.80 0.62 -28.83
C PHE A 173 3.49 0.94 -30.29
N THR A 174 2.46 0.31 -30.84
CA THR A 174 1.82 0.73 -32.10
C THR A 174 0.34 1.06 -31.85
N ASN A 175 -0.34 1.59 -32.87
CA ASN A 175 -1.73 2.05 -32.79
C ASN A 175 -1.95 3.17 -31.76
N LEU A 176 -0.95 4.05 -31.65
CA LEU A 176 -0.97 5.20 -30.75
C LEU A 176 -1.73 6.38 -31.39
N PRO A 177 -2.40 7.22 -30.57
CA PRO A 177 -2.99 8.46 -31.05
C PRO A 177 -1.88 9.42 -31.53
N THR A 178 -2.26 10.41 -32.33
CA THR A 178 -1.35 11.43 -32.90
C THR A 178 -0.61 12.25 -31.85
N SER A 179 -1.08 12.28 -30.61
CA SER A 179 -0.40 12.88 -29.46
C SER A 179 -0.69 12.07 -28.20
N PHE A 180 0.36 11.64 -27.50
CA PHE A 180 0.29 11.07 -26.16
C PHE A 180 1.65 11.21 -25.44
N GLY A 181 1.61 11.17 -24.11
CA GLY A 181 2.77 11.08 -23.22
C GLY A 181 2.73 9.85 -22.30
N SER A 182 3.84 9.57 -21.62
CA SER A 182 4.02 8.40 -20.74
C SER A 182 2.91 8.23 -19.69
N ASP A 183 2.46 9.35 -19.13
CA ASP A 183 1.48 9.41 -18.05
C ASP A 183 0.06 9.71 -18.55
N ASP A 184 -0.12 9.81 -19.88
CA ASP A 184 -1.44 10.00 -20.46
C ASP A 184 -2.27 8.74 -20.29
N THR A 185 -3.52 8.95 -19.91
CA THR A 185 -4.47 7.87 -19.66
C THR A 185 -5.15 7.42 -20.95
N ILE A 186 -5.26 6.10 -21.14
CA ILE A 186 -5.88 5.49 -22.31
C ILE A 186 -7.39 5.45 -22.09
N THR A 187 -8.10 6.45 -22.61
CA THR A 187 -9.55 6.55 -22.46
C THR A 187 -10.30 5.56 -23.36
N ASP A 188 -11.57 5.28 -23.04
CA ASP A 188 -12.46 4.43 -23.85
C ASP A 188 -12.67 4.94 -25.30
N LYS A 189 -12.21 6.15 -25.64
CA LYS A 189 -12.23 6.69 -27.00
C LYS A 189 -11.10 6.15 -27.89
N THR A 190 -10.17 5.39 -27.34
CA THR A 190 -9.14 4.67 -28.12
C THR A 190 -9.74 3.34 -28.61
N PHE A 191 -10.31 3.35 -29.82
CA PHE A 191 -11.02 2.20 -30.40
C PHE A 191 -10.11 1.10 -30.94
N VAL A 192 -8.79 1.27 -30.86
CA VAL A 192 -7.80 0.32 -31.40
C VAL A 192 -7.01 -0.28 -30.25
N ASP A 193 -6.84 -1.60 -30.30
CA ASP A 193 -5.96 -2.31 -29.38
C ASP A 193 -4.52 -1.80 -29.55
N ILE A 194 -3.85 -1.53 -28.44
CA ILE A 194 -2.46 -1.08 -28.43
C ILE A 194 -1.58 -2.32 -28.46
N GLU A 195 -0.81 -2.48 -29.54
CA GLU A 195 0.13 -3.61 -29.67
C GLU A 195 1.51 -3.22 -29.15
N ILE A 196 2.25 -4.23 -28.70
CA ILE A 196 3.51 -4.07 -27.99
C ILE A 196 4.54 -4.98 -28.62
N TYR A 197 5.67 -4.37 -29.00
CA TYR A 197 6.79 -5.02 -29.66
C TYR A 197 8.07 -4.83 -28.87
N ASP A 198 9.00 -5.78 -28.97
CA ASP A 198 10.37 -5.59 -28.45
C ASP A 198 11.21 -4.73 -29.40
N ALA A 199 12.43 -4.40 -28.96
CA ALA A 199 13.39 -3.61 -29.75
C ALA A 199 13.76 -4.28 -31.10
N ASN A 200 13.52 -5.58 -31.28
CA ASN A 200 13.76 -6.32 -32.52
C ASN A 200 12.49 -6.44 -33.39
N SER A 201 11.42 -5.69 -33.07
CA SER A 201 10.12 -5.76 -33.74
C SER A 201 9.43 -7.12 -33.65
N LYS A 202 9.76 -7.92 -32.62
CA LYS A 202 9.00 -9.13 -32.31
C LYS A 202 7.77 -8.73 -31.50
N TYR A 203 6.60 -9.22 -31.91
CA TYR A 203 5.35 -9.01 -31.19
C TYR A 203 5.39 -9.69 -29.80
N ILE A 204 5.06 -8.93 -28.76
CA ILE A 204 5.10 -9.35 -27.35
C ILE A 204 3.70 -9.51 -26.77
N GLY A 205 2.76 -8.69 -27.23
CA GLY A 205 1.38 -8.75 -26.78
C GLY A 205 0.60 -7.50 -27.15
N LYS A 206 -0.60 -7.41 -26.58
CA LYS A 206 -1.46 -6.24 -26.77
C LYS A 206 -2.27 -5.90 -25.52
N TYR A 207 -2.60 -4.63 -25.42
CA TYR A 207 -3.63 -4.13 -24.53
C TYR A 207 -4.94 -3.96 -25.31
N ILE A 208 -5.96 -4.69 -24.86
CA ILE A 208 -7.32 -4.62 -25.39
C ILE A 208 -8.05 -3.51 -24.64
N THR A 209 -8.31 -2.41 -25.33
CA THR A 209 -8.89 -1.19 -24.72
C THR A 209 -10.31 -1.44 -24.21
N THR A 210 -11.12 -2.21 -24.95
CA THR A 210 -12.51 -2.52 -24.62
C THR A 210 -12.66 -3.36 -23.34
N THR A 211 -11.84 -4.40 -23.18
CA THR A 211 -11.89 -5.29 -22.01
C THR A 211 -10.92 -4.89 -20.90
N LYS A 212 -10.09 -3.85 -21.12
CA LYS A 212 -9.02 -3.40 -20.23
C LYS A 212 -8.05 -4.52 -19.85
N GLN A 213 -7.75 -5.40 -20.82
CA GLN A 213 -6.91 -6.58 -20.62
C GLN A 213 -5.59 -6.46 -21.36
N ILE A 214 -4.51 -6.87 -20.73
CA ILE A 214 -3.23 -7.15 -21.38
C ILE A 214 -3.17 -8.64 -21.68
N LYS A 215 -2.86 -8.98 -22.92
CA LYS A 215 -2.58 -10.35 -23.36
C LYS A 215 -1.17 -10.44 -23.91
N SER A 216 -0.34 -11.32 -23.33
CA SER A 216 0.98 -11.62 -23.89
C SER A 216 0.90 -12.73 -24.93
N VAL A 217 1.88 -12.78 -25.83
CA VAL A 217 2.04 -13.87 -26.82
C VAL A 217 2.22 -15.22 -26.13
N GLY A 218 2.80 -15.24 -24.92
CA GLY A 218 2.91 -16.44 -24.09
C GLY A 218 1.59 -16.91 -23.45
N GLY A 219 0.44 -16.37 -23.85
CA GLY A 219 -0.89 -16.80 -23.40
C GLY A 219 -1.32 -16.26 -22.03
N LYS A 220 -0.49 -15.45 -21.36
CA LYS A 220 -0.86 -14.85 -20.07
C LYS A 220 -1.80 -13.67 -20.32
N THR A 221 -2.87 -13.61 -19.54
CA THR A 221 -3.85 -12.51 -19.58
C THR A 221 -3.93 -11.82 -18.22
N PHE A 222 -4.00 -10.50 -18.21
CA PHE A 222 -4.17 -9.71 -17.00
C PHE A 222 -5.17 -8.58 -17.21
N THR A 223 -6.09 -8.37 -16.28
CA THR A 223 -7.03 -7.24 -16.32
C THR A 223 -6.50 -6.11 -15.45
N ILE A 224 -6.25 -4.94 -16.05
CA ILE A 224 -5.78 -3.76 -15.33
C ILE A 224 -6.97 -3.11 -14.62
N TYR A 225 -6.79 -2.75 -13.34
CA TYR A 225 -7.82 -2.15 -12.46
C TYR A 225 -9.11 -2.96 -12.39
N LYS A 226 -8.99 -4.23 -11.96
CA LYS A 226 -10.15 -5.08 -11.67
C LYS A 226 -11.07 -4.35 -10.68
N GLU A 227 -12.35 -4.24 -11.03
CA GLU A 227 -13.38 -3.66 -10.17
C GLU A 227 -13.41 -4.40 -8.83
N MET A 228 -13.21 -3.67 -7.74
CA MET A 228 -13.45 -4.19 -6.40
C MET A 228 -14.89 -3.84 -6.02
N SER A 229 -15.72 -4.87 -5.82
CA SER A 229 -17.13 -4.73 -5.45
C SER A 229 -17.34 -3.75 -4.28
N GLY A 230 -18.25 -2.78 -4.43
CA GLY A 230 -18.78 -1.96 -3.34
C GLY A 230 -18.21 -0.54 -3.20
N ARG A 231 -17.20 -0.15 -3.98
CA ARG A 231 -16.83 1.26 -4.18
C ARG A 231 -16.89 1.54 -5.67
N ALA A 232 -17.55 2.64 -6.06
CA ALA A 232 -17.57 3.08 -7.46
C ALA A 232 -16.13 3.04 -7.97
N SER A 233 -15.88 2.23 -8.99
CA SER A 233 -14.63 2.22 -9.72
C SER A 233 -14.37 3.68 -10.08
N ILE A 234 -13.39 4.31 -9.43
CA ILE A 234 -12.76 5.46 -10.06
C ILE A 234 -12.32 4.86 -11.39
N LEU A 235 -12.98 5.25 -12.48
CA LEU A 235 -12.74 4.82 -13.86
C LEU A 235 -11.29 5.16 -14.19
N LYS A 236 -10.36 4.39 -13.64
CA LYS A 236 -8.93 4.59 -13.82
C LYS A 236 -8.60 3.92 -15.13
N PHE A 237 -8.32 4.74 -16.10
CA PHE A 237 -7.71 4.36 -17.34
C PHE A 237 -6.22 4.14 -17.11
N PRO A 238 -5.62 3.04 -17.61
CA PRO A 238 -4.19 2.85 -17.48
C PRO A 238 -3.43 3.87 -18.30
N THR A 239 -2.24 4.22 -17.82
CA THR A 239 -1.28 4.97 -18.61
C THR A 239 -0.48 4.02 -19.50
N TYR A 240 0.11 4.54 -20.57
CA TYR A 240 1.02 3.77 -21.41
C TYR A 240 2.17 3.16 -20.61
N LYS A 241 2.70 3.92 -19.64
CA LYS A 241 3.67 3.42 -18.66
C LYS A 241 3.15 2.21 -17.89
N ALA A 242 1.94 2.28 -17.34
CA ALA A 242 1.36 1.17 -16.57
C ALA A 242 1.22 -0.12 -17.40
N ILE A 243 0.92 0.02 -18.70
CA ILE A 243 0.88 -1.13 -19.62
C ILE A 243 2.27 -1.73 -19.83
N ALA A 244 3.27 -0.88 -20.11
CA ALA A 244 4.65 -1.33 -20.31
C ALA A 244 5.21 -2.01 -19.06
N GLU A 245 4.99 -1.42 -17.88
CA GLU A 245 5.36 -2.01 -16.59
C GLU A 245 4.70 -3.37 -16.39
N ARG A 246 3.42 -3.51 -16.76
CA ARG A 246 2.70 -4.77 -16.57
C ARG A 246 3.13 -5.85 -17.54
N ILE A 247 3.41 -5.53 -18.80
CA ILE A 247 3.99 -6.48 -19.75
C ILE A 247 5.35 -6.95 -19.28
N ALA A 248 6.21 -6.06 -18.78
CA ALA A 248 7.53 -6.44 -18.27
C ALA A 248 7.46 -7.43 -17.08
N ILE A 249 6.39 -7.38 -16.29
CA ILE A 249 6.13 -8.37 -15.23
C ILE A 249 5.63 -9.69 -15.82
N MET A 250 4.71 -9.63 -16.78
CA MET A 250 4.08 -10.81 -17.37
C MET A 250 5.06 -11.62 -18.23
N ASP A 251 5.94 -10.94 -18.96
CA ASP A 251 7.00 -11.51 -19.77
C ASP A 251 8.38 -11.00 -19.33
N PRO A 252 9.07 -11.73 -18.43
CA PRO A 252 10.42 -11.37 -17.99
C PRO A 252 11.48 -11.36 -19.10
N ASN A 253 11.18 -11.90 -20.29
CA ASN A 253 12.10 -11.85 -21.43
C ASN A 253 11.99 -10.53 -22.21
N PHE A 254 10.87 -9.80 -22.06
CA PHE A 254 10.67 -8.51 -22.72
C PHE A 254 11.68 -7.47 -22.26
N ILE A 255 11.89 -7.38 -20.94
CA ILE A 255 12.96 -6.58 -20.35
C ILE A 255 13.78 -7.53 -19.49
N LYS A 256 14.92 -7.98 -20.01
CA LYS A 256 15.90 -8.70 -19.19
C LYS A 256 16.33 -7.77 -18.06
N ILE A 257 15.74 -7.96 -16.88
CA ILE A 257 16.31 -7.46 -15.65
C ILE A 257 17.71 -8.06 -15.62
N GLN A 258 18.76 -7.25 -15.73
CA GLN A 258 20.11 -7.70 -15.45
C GLN A 258 20.14 -8.04 -13.96
N GLY A 259 19.72 -9.26 -13.61
CA GLY A 259 19.97 -9.84 -12.31
C GLY A 259 21.46 -9.79 -12.08
N LYS A 260 21.87 -9.28 -10.90
CA LYS A 260 23.25 -9.19 -10.39
C LYS A 260 24.31 -9.45 -11.46
N VAL A 261 24.97 -8.39 -11.93
CA VAL A 261 26.27 -8.54 -12.58
C VAL A 261 27.17 -9.30 -11.61
N VAL A 262 27.27 -10.61 -11.80
CA VAL A 262 28.36 -11.39 -11.22
C VAL A 262 29.56 -10.88 -12.01
N ALA A 263 30.43 -10.12 -11.33
CA ALA A 263 31.70 -9.74 -11.90
C ALA A 263 32.40 -11.04 -12.34
N GLY A 264 32.45 -11.27 -13.65
CA GLY A 264 33.29 -12.32 -14.21
C GLY A 264 34.72 -12.04 -13.77
N GLN A 265 35.47 -13.09 -13.43
CA GLN A 265 36.89 -12.95 -13.12
C GLN A 265 37.58 -12.21 -14.27
N VAL A 266 38.21 -11.09 -13.94
CA VAL A 266 39.13 -10.41 -14.85
C VAL A 266 40.30 -11.36 -15.04
N LEU A 267 40.33 -12.08 -16.16
CA LEU A 267 41.54 -12.71 -16.63
C LEU A 267 42.51 -11.57 -16.96
N LYS A 268 43.54 -11.42 -16.12
CA LYS A 268 44.72 -10.64 -16.48
C LYS A 268 45.46 -11.45 -17.55
N ASP A 269 45.19 -11.14 -18.80
CA ASP A 269 46.10 -11.52 -19.88
C ASP A 269 47.41 -10.74 -19.71
N GLY A 270 48.51 -11.50 -19.69
CA GLY A 270 49.82 -11.03 -20.09
C GLY A 270 50.67 -10.39 -18.99
N VAL A 271 51.39 -11.22 -18.22
CA VAL A 271 52.82 -11.00 -18.00
C VAL A 271 53.52 -12.34 -18.11
N GLU A 272 54.10 -12.60 -19.28
CA GLU A 272 55.28 -13.46 -19.38
C GLU A 272 56.49 -12.66 -18.88
N LYS A 273 57.33 -13.35 -18.10
CA LYS A 273 58.59 -12.97 -17.43
C LYS A 273 58.49 -12.25 -16.09
#